data_AF-M6R849-F1
#
_entry.id   AF-M6R849-F1
#
_cell.length_a   1.000
_cell.length_b   1.000
_cell.length_c   1.000
_cell.angle_alpha   90.00
_cell.angle_beta   90.00
_cell.angle_gamma   90.00
#
_symmetry.space_group_name_H-M   'P 1'
#
loop_
_entity.id
_entity.type
_entity.pdbx_description
1 polymer ?
#
loop_
_entity_poly.entity_id
_entity_poly.type
_entity_poly.pdbx_seq_one_letter_code
_entity_poly.pdbx_strand_id
1 'polypeptide(L)'
;MEEIKSSTIIPENIAVLGGGPMGIYLSTYLSPKAKEIYLWYDDRKRAAKIEKERIATILEDSISIPENVRIQSEFDFLKNGSWALIIAVPSRLMEGILDELSKVLDKNSSHFIFTFTKGLLSSSTRKKRTVLHILNIYKSYVLPESLKT
;
A
#
# COMPACT_ATOMS: atom_id res chain seq x y z
N MET A 1 -21.88 -25.32 20.88
CA MET A 1 -20.68 -25.02 20.09
C MET A 1 -20.94 -23.69 19.42
N GLU A 2 -20.56 -22.59 20.06
CA GLU A 2 -20.72 -21.27 19.49
C GLU A 2 -19.67 -21.09 18.40
N GLU A 3 -20.12 -20.86 17.16
CA GLU A 3 -19.25 -20.48 16.06
C GLU A 3 -18.55 -19.17 16.42
N ILE A 4 -17.22 -19.22 16.55
CA ILE A 4 -16.40 -18.02 16.58
C ILE A 4 -16.53 -17.39 15.20
N LYS A 5 -17.41 -16.41 15.05
CA LYS A 5 -17.38 -15.49 13.90
C LYS A 5 -16.05 -14.76 13.94
N SER A 6 -15.08 -15.26 13.18
CA SER A 6 -13.88 -14.53 12.83
C SER A 6 -14.33 -13.28 12.07
N SER A 7 -14.56 -12.20 12.81
CA SER A 7 -14.71 -10.84 12.25
C SER A 7 -13.33 -10.31 11.88
N THR A 8 -12.55 -11.10 11.14
CA THR A 8 -11.35 -10.57 10.50
C THR A 8 -11.84 -9.70 9.35
N ILE A 9 -11.93 -8.39 9.58
CA ILE A 9 -12.19 -7.43 8.53
C ILE A 9 -10.93 -7.40 7.66
N ILE A 10 -10.89 -8.27 6.65
CA ILE A 10 -9.91 -8.15 5.56
C ILE A 10 -10.45 -7.01 4.70
N PRO A 11 -9.73 -5.88 4.55
CA PRO A 11 -10.19 -4.82 3.68
C PRO A 11 -10.37 -5.36 2.26
N GLU A 12 -11.54 -5.13 1.67
CA GLU A 12 -11.78 -5.50 0.27
C GLU A 12 -10.86 -4.73 -0.69
N ASN A 13 -10.39 -3.55 -0.24
CA ASN A 13 -9.63 -2.61 -1.05
C ASN A 13 -8.14 -2.67 -0.70
N ILE A 14 -7.31 -2.93 -1.70
CA ILE A 14 -5.85 -2.91 -1.58
C ILE A 14 -5.31 -1.70 -2.33
N ALA A 15 -4.49 -0.89 -1.66
CA ALA A 15 -3.72 0.17 -2.30
C ALA A 15 -2.22 -0.14 -2.23
N VAL A 16 -1.54 -0.03 -3.35
CA VAL A 16 -0.08 -0.10 -3.45
C VAL A 16 0.45 1.30 -3.73
N LEU A 17 1.20 1.87 -2.79
CA LEU A 17 1.74 3.22 -2.88
C LEU A 17 3.18 3.15 -3.38
N GLY A 18 3.38 3.55 -4.65
CA GLY A 18 4.67 3.71 -5.29
C GLY A 18 4.75 3.00 -6.64
N GLY A 19 4.64 3.73 -7.74
CA GLY A 19 4.71 3.19 -9.12
C GLY A 19 6.11 2.79 -9.62
N GLY A 20 7.03 2.48 -8.70
CA GLY A 20 8.33 1.91 -9.05
C GLY A 20 8.24 0.40 -9.32
N PRO A 21 9.39 -0.26 -9.59
CA PRO A 21 9.47 -1.69 -9.88
C PRO A 21 8.68 -2.57 -8.90
N MET A 22 8.91 -2.37 -7.60
CA MET A 22 8.27 -3.18 -6.56
C MET A 22 6.76 -2.96 -6.48
N GLY A 23 6.29 -1.71 -6.59
CA GLY A 23 4.86 -1.45 -6.49
C GLY A 23 4.09 -1.96 -7.70
N ILE A 24 4.63 -1.81 -8.91
CA ILE A 24 4.05 -2.42 -10.10
C ILE A 24 4.01 -3.95 -9.96
N TYR A 25 5.12 -4.57 -9.54
CA TYR A 25 5.16 -6.02 -9.34
C TYR A 25 4.13 -6.48 -8.30
N LEU A 26 4.06 -5.83 -7.13
CA LEU A 26 3.11 -6.19 -6.08
C LEU A 26 1.66 -5.98 -6.53
N SER A 27 1.34 -4.90 -7.24
CA SER A 27 -0.01 -4.68 -7.74
C SER A 27 -0.42 -5.75 -8.76
N THR A 28 0.50 -6.16 -9.63
CA THR A 28 0.21 -7.19 -10.63
C THR A 28 0.14 -8.58 -9.99
N TYR A 29 1.07 -8.90 -9.08
CA TYR A 29 1.14 -10.20 -8.41
C TYR A 29 -0.07 -10.48 -7.50
N LEU A 30 -0.57 -9.45 -6.82
CA LEU A 30 -1.73 -9.58 -5.92
C LEU A 30 -3.07 -9.54 -6.67
N SER A 31 -3.08 -9.07 -7.92
CA SER A 31 -4.31 -8.84 -8.68
C SER A 31 -5.23 -10.07 -8.79
N PRO A 32 -4.75 -11.31 -8.97
CA PRO A 32 -5.63 -12.48 -9.03
C PRO A 32 -6.34 -12.82 -7.71
N LYS A 33 -5.89 -12.24 -6.60
CA LYS A 33 -6.40 -12.49 -5.24
C LYS A 33 -7.24 -11.34 -4.70
N ALA A 34 -7.45 -10.29 -5.49
CA ALA A 34 -8.11 -9.06 -5.07
C ALA A 34 -9.23 -8.71 -6.05
N LYS A 35 -10.30 -8.11 -5.52
CA LYS A 35 -11.38 -7.56 -6.35
C LYS A 35 -10.88 -6.41 -7.19
N GLU A 36 -10.28 -5.41 -6.54
CA GLU A 36 -9.57 -4.31 -7.20
C GLU A 36 -8.29 -3.95 -6.42
N ILE A 37 -7.29 -3.47 -7.16
CA ILE A 37 -6.04 -2.93 -6.62
C ILE A 37 -5.87 -1.51 -7.13
N TYR A 38 -5.45 -0.62 -6.25
CA TYR A 38 -5.16 0.78 -6.57
C TYR A 38 -3.66 1.01 -6.49
N LEU A 39 -2.99 1.16 -7.64
CA LEU A 39 -1.56 1.50 -7.69
C LEU A 39 -1.39 3.01 -7.79
N TRP A 40 -0.85 3.63 -6.74
CA TRP A 40 -0.52 5.06 -6.75
C TRP A 40 0.88 5.31 -7.31
N TYR A 41 0.99 6.28 -8.21
CA TYR A 41 2.24 6.75 -8.80
C TYR A 41 2.24 8.30 -8.85
N ASP A 42 3.28 8.91 -8.27
CA ASP A 42 3.47 10.36 -8.20
C ASP A 42 3.61 11.04 -9.57
N ASP A 43 4.24 10.38 -10.55
CA ASP A 43 4.32 10.90 -11.91
C ASP A 43 2.99 10.74 -12.65
N ARG A 44 2.17 11.79 -12.63
CA ARG A 44 0.86 11.86 -13.31
C ARG A 44 0.92 11.48 -14.79
N LYS A 45 1.98 11.88 -15.51
CA LYS A 45 2.10 11.60 -16.95
C LYS A 45 2.36 10.10 -17.17
N ARG A 46 3.24 9.51 -16.36
CA ARG A 46 3.49 8.06 -16.40
C ARG A 46 2.29 7.26 -15.93
N ALA A 47 1.62 7.67 -14.87
CA ALA A 47 0.40 7.06 -14.37
C ALA A 47 -0.67 6.98 -15.47
N ALA A 48 -0.97 8.12 -16.11
CA ALA A 48 -1.96 8.20 -17.19
C ALA A 48 -1.56 7.34 -18.41
N LYS A 49 -0.26 7.31 -18.74
CA LYS A 49 0.27 6.46 -19.82
C LYS A 49 0.06 4.97 -19.51
N ILE A 50 0.46 4.52 -18.32
CA ILE A 50 0.32 3.11 -17.90
C ILE A 50 -1.16 2.72 -17.81
N GLU A 51 -2.02 3.58 -17.27
CA GLU A 51 -3.47 3.32 -17.19
C GLU A 51 -4.08 3.10 -18.57
N LYS A 52 -3.68 3.91 -19.56
CA LYS A 52 -4.15 3.83 -20.94
C LYS A 52 -3.58 2.62 -21.69
N GLU A 53 -2.27 2.43 -21.59
CA GLU A 53 -1.55 1.42 -22.39
C GLU A 53 -1.62 0.03 -21.77
N ARG A 54 -1.98 -0.07 -20.48
CA ARG A 54 -1.97 -1.31 -19.68
C ARG A 54 -0.62 -2.02 -19.69
N ILE A 55 0.46 -1.26 -19.89
CA ILE A 55 1.84 -1.74 -19.89
C ILE A 55 2.68 -0.77 -19.09
N ALA A 56 3.49 -1.29 -18.18
CA ALA A 56 4.52 -0.52 -17.49
C ALA A 56 5.91 -1.03 -17.90
N THR A 57 6.77 -0.10 -18.33
CA THR A 57 8.18 -0.40 -18.60
C THR A 57 8.98 -0.26 -17.32
N ILE A 58 9.67 -1.32 -16.94
CA ILE A 58 10.48 -1.39 -15.72
C ILE A 58 11.86 -1.89 -16.12
N LEU A 59 12.87 -1.01 -16.00
CA LEU A 59 14.21 -1.29 -16.50
C LEU A 59 14.16 -1.68 -17.98
N GLU A 60 14.46 -2.95 -18.30
CA GLU A 60 14.46 -3.51 -19.65
C GLU A 60 13.21 -4.36 -19.94
N ASP A 61 12.35 -4.57 -18.93
CA ASP A 61 11.15 -5.40 -19.02
C ASP A 61 9.88 -4.56 -19.28
N SER A 62 8.92 -5.19 -19.94
CA SER A 62 7.55 -4.66 -20.09
C SER A 62 6.57 -5.55 -19.34
N ILE A 63 5.89 -4.98 -18.34
CA ILE A 63 4.92 -5.70 -17.51
C ILE A 63 3.51 -5.31 -17.94
N SER A 64 2.70 -6.31 -18.31
CA SER A 64 1.27 -6.13 -18.55
C SER A 64 0.54 -5.87 -17.22
N ILE A 65 -0.32 -4.86 -17.20
CA ILE A 65 -1.07 -4.43 -16.02
C ILE A 65 -2.49 -5.01 -16.07
N PRO A 66 -2.85 -5.91 -15.14
CA PRO A 66 -4.16 -6.56 -15.11
C PRO A 66 -5.32 -5.57 -15.03
N GLU A 67 -6.46 -5.86 -15.65
CA GLU A 67 -7.61 -4.93 -15.75
C GLU A 67 -8.14 -4.42 -14.39
N ASN A 68 -8.01 -5.23 -13.34
CA ASN A 68 -8.45 -4.87 -11.99
C ASN A 68 -7.43 -4.04 -11.20
N VAL A 69 -6.31 -3.64 -11.81
CA VAL A 69 -5.35 -2.70 -11.23
C VAL A 69 -5.63 -1.28 -11.76
N ARG A 70 -6.16 -0.41 -10.91
CA ARG A 70 -6.43 1.00 -11.20
C ARG A 70 -5.19 1.83 -10.91
N ILE A 71 -4.63 2.50 -11.91
CA ILE A 71 -3.52 3.42 -11.70
C ILE A 71 -4.06 4.78 -11.25
N GLN A 72 -3.56 5.27 -10.12
CA GLN A 72 -3.94 6.53 -9.52
C GLN A 72 -2.72 7.44 -9.37
N SER A 73 -2.93 8.74 -9.40
CA SER A 73 -1.87 9.73 -9.10
C SER A 73 -2.23 10.67 -7.94
N GLU A 74 -3.46 10.59 -7.47
CA GLU A 74 -3.98 11.34 -6.31
C GLU A 74 -4.46 10.36 -5.23
N PHE A 75 -4.62 10.85 -4.00
CA PHE A 75 -5.02 10.04 -2.85
C PHE A 75 -6.53 10.00 -2.60
N ASP A 76 -7.33 10.66 -3.43
CA ASP A 76 -8.78 10.83 -3.23
C ASP A 76 -9.54 9.50 -3.12
N PHE A 77 -9.04 8.44 -3.76
CA PHE A 77 -9.63 7.11 -3.70
C PHE A 77 -9.59 6.50 -2.28
N LEU A 78 -8.68 6.95 -1.41
CA LEU A 78 -8.52 6.46 -0.03
C LEU A 78 -9.50 7.06 0.98
N LYS A 79 -10.32 8.05 0.58
CA LYS A 79 -11.18 8.82 1.49
C LYS A 79 -12.27 7.98 2.17
N ASN A 80 -12.66 6.85 1.58
CA ASN A 80 -13.78 6.07 2.03
C ASN A 80 -13.38 4.61 2.27
N GLY A 81 -13.92 4.03 3.35
CA GLY A 81 -13.82 2.61 3.65
C GLY A 81 -12.47 2.19 4.26
N SER A 82 -12.38 0.89 4.53
CA SER A 82 -11.19 0.25 5.10
C SER A 82 -10.20 -0.13 3.99
N TRP A 83 -8.89 -0.06 4.30
CA TRP A 83 -7.83 -0.28 3.29
C TRP A 83 -6.71 -1.18 3.81
N ALA A 84 -6.20 -2.05 2.93
CA ALA A 84 -4.89 -2.66 3.06
C ALA A 84 -3.89 -1.85 2.23
N LEU A 85 -3.04 -1.08 2.90
CA LEU A 85 -2.08 -0.16 2.31
C LEU A 85 -0.71 -0.82 2.27
N ILE A 86 -0.12 -0.88 1.08
CA ILE A 86 1.23 -1.42 0.84
C ILE A 86 2.13 -0.27 0.40
N ILE A 87 3.06 0.15 1.25
CA ILE A 87 3.96 1.27 0.99
C ILE A 87 5.28 0.78 0.39
N ALA A 88 5.47 1.01 -0.91
CA ALA A 88 6.62 0.59 -1.70
C ALA A 88 7.35 1.77 -2.36
N VAL A 89 7.39 2.94 -1.68
CA VAL A 89 8.11 4.12 -2.14
C VAL A 89 9.59 4.10 -1.72
N PRO A 90 10.47 4.89 -2.35
CA PRO A 90 11.81 5.15 -1.78
C PRO A 90 11.72 5.78 -0.38
N SER A 91 12.68 5.45 0.51
CA SER A 91 12.67 5.92 1.92
C SER A 91 12.52 7.43 2.08
N ARG A 92 13.07 8.21 1.14
CA ARG A 92 12.96 9.68 1.10
C ARG A 92 11.53 10.21 1.00
N LEU A 93 10.59 9.41 0.50
CA LEU A 93 9.18 9.81 0.34
C LEU A 93 8.29 9.35 1.49
N MET A 94 8.76 8.44 2.35
CA MET A 94 7.95 7.81 3.40
C MET A 94 7.23 8.83 4.30
N GLU A 95 7.94 9.84 4.81
CA GLU A 95 7.35 10.86 5.68
C GLU A 95 6.29 11.72 4.97
N GLY A 96 6.39 11.89 3.65
CA GLY A 96 5.36 12.58 2.86
C GLY A 96 4.13 11.71 2.70
N ILE A 97 4.31 10.43 2.38
CA ILE A 97 3.22 9.46 2.27
C ILE A 97 2.45 9.33 3.58
N LEU A 98 3.13 9.17 4.72
CA LEU A 98 2.47 9.05 6.02
C LEU A 98 1.68 10.32 6.38
N ASP A 99 2.21 11.50 6.06
CA ASP A 99 1.49 12.76 6.27
C ASP A 99 0.23 12.83 5.41
N GLU A 100 0.29 12.46 4.13
CA GLU A 100 -0.89 12.44 3.27
C GLU A 100 -1.93 11.41 3.73
N LEU A 101 -1.49 10.19 4.03
CA LEU A 101 -2.37 9.14 4.57
C LEU A 101 -3.11 9.60 5.84
N SER A 102 -2.42 10.31 6.75
CA SER A 102 -3.04 10.82 7.97
C SER A 102 -4.15 11.87 7.73
N LYS A 103 -4.11 12.55 6.58
CA LYS A 103 -5.11 13.55 6.19
C LYS A 103 -6.30 12.93 5.47
N VAL A 104 -6.05 11.94 4.60
CA VAL A 104 -7.06 11.41 3.66
C VAL A 104 -7.81 10.19 4.18
N LEU A 105 -7.18 9.36 5.01
CA LEU A 105 -7.81 8.12 5.48
C LEU A 105 -8.98 8.41 6.41
N ASP A 106 -10.06 7.63 6.26
CA ASP A 106 -11.20 7.67 7.17
C ASP A 106 -10.80 7.21 8.57
N LYS A 107 -10.83 8.14 9.52
CA LYS A 107 -10.42 7.90 10.91
C LYS A 107 -11.32 6.92 11.67
N ASN A 108 -12.53 6.65 11.14
CA ASN A 108 -13.47 5.72 11.74
C ASN A 108 -13.37 4.30 11.15
N SER A 109 -12.53 4.11 10.12
CA SER A 109 -12.31 2.83 9.47
C SER A 109 -11.03 2.15 9.96
N SER A 110 -11.01 0.82 9.88
CA SER A 110 -9.82 0.02 10.21
C SER A 110 -8.92 -0.12 8.97
N HIS A 111 -7.65 0.27 9.10
CA HIS A 111 -6.68 0.16 8.01
C HIS A 111 -5.50 -0.73 8.42
N PHE A 112 -5.01 -1.52 7.49
CA PHE A 112 -3.76 -2.28 7.64
C PHE A 112 -2.67 -1.60 6.81
N ILE A 113 -1.47 -1.45 7.37
CA ILE A 113 -0.34 -0.82 6.68
C ILE A 113 0.83 -1.81 6.67
N PHE A 114 1.32 -2.11 5.47
CA PHE A 114 2.49 -2.94 5.21
C PHE A 114 3.55 -2.08 4.53
N THR A 115 4.81 -2.14 4.99
CA THR A 115 5.90 -1.37 4.39
C THR A 115 6.91 -2.28 3.70
N PHE A 116 7.12 -2.07 2.41
CA PHE A 116 8.18 -2.71 1.60
C PHE A 116 9.35 -1.76 1.32
N THR A 117 9.23 -0.51 1.76
CA THR A 117 10.28 0.50 1.67
C THR A 117 11.50 0.05 2.48
N LYS A 118 12.66 0.00 1.82
CA LYS A 118 13.95 -0.25 2.46
C LYS A 118 14.79 1.02 2.45
N GLY A 119 15.62 1.19 3.49
CA GLY A 119 16.54 2.31 3.64
C GLY A 119 16.18 3.24 4.79
N LEU A 120 17.15 4.06 5.20
CA LEU A 120 17.01 5.03 6.28
C LEU A 120 16.97 6.44 5.70
N LEU A 121 16.15 7.30 6.29
CA LEU A 121 16.13 8.71 5.95
C LEU A 121 17.36 9.40 6.55
N SER A 122 18.03 10.26 5.76
CA SER A 122 19.19 11.00 6.25
C SER A 122 18.81 11.87 7.45
N SER A 123 19.68 11.94 8.45
CA SER A 123 19.50 12.81 9.62
C SER A 123 19.35 14.29 9.23
N SER A 124 19.93 14.68 8.10
CA SER A 124 19.85 16.04 7.54
C SER A 124 18.50 16.36 6.86
N THR A 125 17.78 15.35 6.36
CA THR A 125 16.54 15.55 5.58
C THR A 125 15.30 15.07 6.30
N ARG A 126 15.43 14.28 7.38
CA ARG A 126 14.27 13.81 8.16
C ARG A 126 13.57 14.96 8.85
N LYS A 127 12.23 14.94 8.85
CA LYS A 127 11.45 15.87 9.68
C LYS A 127 11.87 15.66 11.14
N LYS A 128 12.09 16.76 11.88
CA LYS A 128 12.40 16.72 13.32
C LYS A 128 11.13 16.42 14.11
N ARG A 129 10.59 15.21 13.94
CA ARG A 129 9.50 14.64 14.76
C ARG A 129 10.10 13.62 15.72
N THR A 130 9.45 13.37 16.86
CA THR A 130 9.79 12.24 17.73
C THR A 130 9.84 10.99 16.88
N VAL A 131 10.99 10.32 16.86
CA VAL A 131 11.30 9.20 15.98
C VAL A 131 10.16 8.18 16.02
N LEU A 132 9.41 8.06 14.93
CA LEU A 132 8.60 6.87 14.68
C LEU A 132 9.58 5.76 14.35
N HIS A 133 10.00 5.03 15.38
CA HIS A 133 10.50 3.68 15.21
C HIS A 133 9.36 2.91 14.54
N ILE A 134 9.36 2.82 13.21
CA ILE A 134 8.72 1.70 12.53
C ILE A 134 9.65 0.50 12.78
N LEU A 135 9.73 0.11 14.06
CA LEU A 135 9.96 -1.29 14.38
C LEU A 135 8.89 -2.04 13.62
N ASN A 136 9.29 -3.11 12.98
CA ASN A 136 8.37 -4.10 12.43
C ASN A 136 7.55 -4.64 13.61
N ILE A 137 6.47 -3.97 13.98
CA ILE A 137 5.58 -4.36 15.07
C ILE A 137 4.69 -5.46 14.50
N TYR A 138 5.23 -6.68 14.45
CA TYR A 138 4.43 -7.87 14.70
C TYR A 138 4.30 -8.03 16.23
N LYS A 139 3.55 -7.13 16.87
CA LYS A 139 3.04 -7.21 18.25
C LYS A 139 1.83 -6.27 18.30
N SER A 140 0.61 -6.70 17.97
CA SER A 140 -0.09 -7.79 18.63
C SER A 140 -1.21 -8.31 17.73
N TYR A 141 -0.93 -9.35 16.95
CA TYR A 141 -1.97 -10.33 16.64
C TYR A 141 -1.77 -11.45 17.65
N VAL A 142 -2.68 -11.59 18.61
CA VAL A 142 -2.78 -12.84 19.35
C VAL A 142 -3.29 -13.85 18.31
N LEU A 143 -2.43 -14.75 17.85
CA LEU A 143 -2.88 -15.88 17.04
C LEU A 143 -4.01 -16.58 17.81
N PRO A 144 -5.20 -16.76 17.20
CA PRO A 144 -6.22 -17.62 17.77
C PRO A 144 -5.58 -18.96 18.15
N GLU A 145 -5.90 -19.50 19.32
CA GLU A 145 -5.30 -20.77 19.79
C GLU A 145 -5.47 -21.92 18.78
N SER A 146 -6.51 -21.86 17.94
CA SER A 146 -6.77 -22.82 16.87
C SER A 146 -5.70 -22.88 15.76
N LEU A 147 -4.77 -21.94 15.72
CA LEU A 147 -3.70 -21.86 14.71
C LEU A 147 -2.29 -22.03 15.30
N LYS A 148 -2.17 -22.46 16.57
CA LYS A 148 -0.89 -22.68 17.26
C LYS A 148 -0.34 -24.10 17.18
N THR A 149 -0.91 -24.98 16.34
CA THR A 149 -0.39 -26.34 16.08
C THR A 149 0.69 -26.34 15.01
#